data_AF-A0A9X0BA61-F1
#
_entry.id   AF-A0A9X0BA61-F1
#
_cell.length_a   1.000
_cell.length_b   1.000
_cell.length_c   1.000
_cell.angle_alpha   90.00
_cell.angle_beta   90.00
_cell.angle_gamma   90.00
#
_symmetry.space_group_name_H-M   'P 1'
#
loop_
_entity.id
_entity.type
_entity.pdbx_description
1 polymer ?
#
loop_
_entity_poly.entity_id
_entity_poly.type
_entity_poly.pdbx_seq_one_letter_code
_entity_poly.pdbx_strand_id
1 'polypeptide(L)'
;MAMIKFLYRREYFPTKDALDSPLEFLASVYEVADKYLVHQLKKDSLEHFRSILKENWDADEFLRVIPFVYQSSPQTDRGLRDLMVHAACARTEELTKSEGYQKLDTVEFTRDVISRIGGYHHAKVCLSCGLFFEKDAQADTCHQCSIELYFIDVHKA
;
A
#
# COMPACT_ATOMS: atom_id res chain seq x y z
N MET A 1 9.66 -17.54 16.07
CA MET A 1 8.58 -17.79 17.07
C MET A 1 7.97 -16.46 17.56
N ALA A 2 7.05 -15.88 16.78
CA ALA A 2 6.43 -14.58 17.09
C ALA A 2 5.03 -14.72 17.75
N MET A 3 4.18 -15.62 17.25
CA MET A 3 2.80 -15.78 17.74
C MET A 3 2.70 -16.17 19.22
N ILE A 4 3.48 -17.15 19.67
CA ILE A 4 3.48 -17.58 21.08
C ILE A 4 3.95 -16.42 21.98
N LYS A 5 4.93 -15.63 21.54
CA LYS A 5 5.40 -14.47 22.32
C LYS A 5 4.32 -13.38 22.42
N PHE A 6 3.61 -13.09 21.34
CA PHE A 6 2.50 -12.12 21.37
C PHE A 6 1.37 -12.57 22.31
N LEU A 7 0.95 -13.84 22.28
CA LEU A 7 -0.12 -14.34 23.15
C LEU A 7 0.23 -14.22 24.64
N TYR A 8 1.49 -14.38 25.01
CA TYR A 8 1.94 -14.33 26.40
C TYR A 8 2.43 -12.96 26.87
N ARG A 9 3.01 -12.14 25.98
CA ARG A 9 3.69 -10.88 26.34
C ARG A 9 3.19 -9.65 25.60
N ARG A 10 2.27 -9.81 24.63
CA ARG A 10 1.82 -8.75 23.70
C ARG A 10 2.94 -8.07 22.91
N GLU A 11 4.14 -8.64 22.92
CA GLU A 11 5.32 -8.14 22.23
C GLU A 11 5.92 -9.24 21.36
N TYR A 12 6.34 -8.86 20.15
CA TYR A 12 7.09 -9.72 19.26
C TYR A 12 8.24 -8.92 18.65
N PHE A 13 9.43 -9.52 18.64
CA PHE A 13 10.62 -8.93 18.05
C PHE A 13 11.17 -9.87 16.99
N PRO A 14 11.74 -9.36 15.89
CA PRO A 14 12.49 -10.18 14.96
C PRO A 14 13.63 -10.86 15.74
N THR A 15 13.66 -12.19 15.73
CA THR A 15 14.86 -12.90 16.18
C THR A 15 15.93 -12.64 15.11
N LYS A 16 17.15 -12.32 15.53
CA LYS A 16 18.27 -11.94 14.64
C LYS A 16 18.55 -12.96 13.52
N ASP A 17 18.02 -14.18 13.65
CA ASP A 17 18.22 -15.29 12.73
C ASP A 17 17.02 -15.58 11.79
N ALA A 18 15.91 -14.82 11.89
CA ALA A 18 14.66 -15.24 11.24
C ALA A 18 14.40 -14.61 9.87
N LEU A 19 14.65 -13.31 9.67
CA LEU A 19 14.37 -12.60 8.41
C LEU A 19 15.33 -11.39 8.29
N ASP A 20 16.01 -11.27 7.14
CA ASP A 20 16.99 -10.22 6.88
C ASP A 20 16.34 -8.84 6.66
N SER A 21 15.02 -8.79 6.48
CA SER A 21 14.22 -7.57 6.27
C SER A 21 13.14 -7.42 7.36
N PRO A 22 13.09 -6.25 8.06
CA PRO A 22 11.96 -5.90 8.91
C PRO A 22 10.59 -5.97 8.21
N LEU A 23 10.52 -5.63 6.92
CA LEU A 23 9.27 -5.69 6.14
C LEU A 23 8.83 -7.14 5.91
N GLU A 24 9.75 -8.04 5.52
CA GLU A 24 9.44 -9.47 5.39
C GLU A 24 8.93 -10.06 6.71
N PHE A 25 9.52 -9.64 7.83
CA PHE A 25 9.09 -10.06 9.16
C PHE A 25 7.68 -9.62 9.49
N LEU A 26 7.36 -8.35 9.26
CA LEU A 26 6.03 -7.82 9.54
C LEU A 26 4.97 -8.41 8.59
N ALA A 27 5.30 -8.64 7.33
CA ALA A 27 4.42 -9.37 6.41
C ALA A 27 4.19 -10.81 6.91
N SER A 28 5.24 -11.53 7.33
CA SER A 28 5.10 -12.87 7.90
C SER A 28 4.23 -12.88 9.16
N VAL A 29 4.37 -11.88 10.05
CA VAL A 29 3.54 -11.76 11.24
C VAL A 29 2.09 -11.46 10.89
N TYR A 30 1.83 -10.61 9.90
CA TYR A 30 0.49 -10.31 9.38
C TYR A 30 -0.21 -11.58 8.88
N GLU A 31 0.48 -12.39 8.09
CA GLU A 31 -0.03 -13.67 7.56
C GLU A 31 -0.35 -14.67 8.66
N VAL A 32 0.55 -14.82 9.63
CA VAL A 32 0.32 -15.69 10.78
C VAL A 32 -0.88 -15.17 11.59
N ALA A 33 -0.98 -13.86 11.80
CA ALA A 33 -2.10 -13.28 12.52
C ALA A 33 -3.43 -13.52 11.81
N ASP A 34 -3.47 -13.44 10.48
CA ASP A 34 -4.66 -13.78 9.69
C ASP A 34 -5.01 -15.27 9.80
N LYS A 35 -4.03 -16.15 9.61
CA LYS A 35 -4.22 -17.61 9.70
C LYS A 35 -4.80 -18.07 11.03
N TYR A 36 -4.41 -17.42 12.12
CA TYR A 36 -4.90 -17.74 13.47
C TYR A 36 -5.99 -16.79 13.97
N LEU A 37 -6.55 -15.95 13.09
CA LEU A 37 -7.65 -15.01 13.38
C LEU A 37 -7.37 -14.07 14.56
N VAL A 38 -6.10 -13.71 14.76
CA VAL A 38 -5.68 -12.77 15.80
C VAL A 38 -5.75 -11.35 15.24
N HIS A 39 -6.96 -10.81 15.13
CA HIS A 39 -7.23 -9.53 14.45
C HIS A 39 -6.39 -8.36 14.96
N GLN A 40 -6.15 -8.27 16.26
CA GLN A 40 -5.33 -7.20 16.84
C GLN A 40 -3.88 -7.29 16.36
N LEU A 41 -3.30 -8.49 16.33
CA LEU A 41 -1.93 -8.70 15.86
C LEU A 41 -1.79 -8.37 14.38
N LYS A 42 -2.80 -8.73 13.58
CA LYS A 42 -2.85 -8.43 12.14
C LYS A 42 -2.87 -6.91 11.90
N LYS A 43 -3.66 -6.19 12.69
CA LYS A 43 -3.72 -4.72 12.64
C LYS A 43 -2.39 -4.10 13.08
N ASP A 44 -1.83 -4.55 14.20
CA ASP A 44 -0.58 -4.03 14.76
C ASP A 44 0.60 -4.24 13.79
N SER A 45 0.69 -5.41 13.15
CA SER A 45 1.74 -5.68 12.16
C SER A 45 1.58 -4.82 10.90
N LEU A 46 0.35 -4.57 10.44
CA LEU A 46 0.09 -3.67 9.31
C LEU A 46 0.44 -2.21 9.62
N GLU A 47 0.09 -1.73 10.82
CA GLU A 47 0.43 -0.37 11.27
C GLU A 47 1.94 -0.19 11.42
N HIS A 48 2.63 -1.18 11.98
CA HIS A 48 4.10 -1.16 12.07
C HIS A 48 4.74 -1.20 10.68
N PHE A 49 4.22 -2.01 9.76
CA PHE A 49 4.71 -2.07 8.37
C PHE A 49 4.61 -0.70 7.72
N ARG A 50 3.46 -0.02 7.87
CA ARG A 50 3.26 1.35 7.41
C ARG A 50 4.25 2.33 8.04
N SER A 51 4.55 2.21 9.33
CA SER A 51 5.52 3.06 10.01
C SER A 51 6.92 2.89 9.41
N ILE A 52 7.38 1.65 9.21
CA ILE A 52 8.70 1.39 8.60
C ILE A 52 8.77 1.97 7.20
N LEU A 53 7.75 1.76 6.36
CA LEU A 53 7.72 2.37 5.04
C LEU A 53 7.81 3.89 5.10
N LYS A 54 7.19 4.53 6.10
CA LYS A 54 7.19 5.99 6.23
C LYS A 54 8.54 6.51 6.73
N GLU A 55 9.10 5.89 7.75
CA GLU A 55 10.26 6.38 8.53
C GLU A 55 11.60 5.92 7.97
N ASN A 56 11.68 4.68 7.49
CA ASN A 56 12.90 4.02 7.02
C ASN A 56 12.68 3.51 5.59
N TRP A 57 12.43 4.43 4.67
CA TRP A 57 12.23 4.05 3.27
C TRP A 57 13.53 3.55 2.64
N ASP A 58 13.48 2.33 2.11
CA ASP A 58 14.49 1.72 1.27
C ASP A 58 13.79 1.14 0.04
N ALA A 59 14.10 1.67 -1.14
CA ALA A 59 13.50 1.26 -2.39
C ALA A 59 13.86 -0.19 -2.77
N ASP A 60 15.08 -0.63 -2.51
CA ASP A 60 15.54 -1.97 -2.86
C ASP A 60 14.95 -3.02 -1.91
N GLU A 61 14.87 -2.70 -0.61
CA GLU A 61 14.16 -3.54 0.37
C GLU A 61 12.65 -3.63 0.05
N PHE A 62 12.04 -2.48 -0.27
CA PHE A 62 10.63 -2.42 -0.67
C PHE A 62 10.35 -3.29 -1.89
N LEU A 63 11.15 -3.17 -2.95
CA LEU A 63 10.96 -3.95 -4.17
C LEU A 63 11.16 -5.44 -3.94
N ARG A 64 12.09 -5.81 -3.05
CA ARG A 64 12.36 -7.21 -2.67
C ARG A 64 11.19 -7.85 -1.93
N VAL A 65 10.43 -7.09 -1.13
CA VAL A 65 9.32 -7.63 -0.34
C VAL A 65 8.02 -7.81 -1.14
N ILE A 66 7.88 -7.15 -2.30
CA ILE A 66 6.66 -7.23 -3.13
C ILE A 66 6.29 -8.66 -3.49
N PRO A 67 7.19 -9.51 -4.05
CA PRO A 67 6.84 -10.88 -4.39
C PRO A 67 6.37 -11.68 -3.17
N PHE A 68 7.00 -11.47 -2.01
CA PHE A 68 6.61 -12.13 -0.77
C PHE A 68 5.18 -11.76 -0.37
N VAL A 69 4.85 -10.46 -0.34
CA VAL A 69 3.51 -9.98 0.00
C VAL A 69 2.46 -10.53 -0.98
N TYR A 70 2.72 -10.49 -2.28
CA TYR A 70 1.76 -10.96 -3.29
C TYR A 70 1.61 -12.49 -3.31
N GLN A 71 2.63 -13.23 -2.88
CA GLN A 71 2.54 -14.68 -2.71
C GLN A 71 1.80 -15.07 -1.44
N SER A 72 2.01 -14.33 -0.35
CA SER A 72 1.49 -14.68 0.98
C SER A 72 0.03 -14.26 1.14
N SER A 73 -0.32 -13.05 0.69
CA SER A 73 -1.65 -12.48 0.92
C SER A 73 -2.58 -12.81 -0.25
N PRO A 74 -3.71 -13.52 -0.05
CA PRO A 74 -4.66 -13.81 -1.13
C PRO A 74 -5.35 -12.53 -1.63
N GLN A 75 -5.94 -12.55 -2.83
CA GLN A 75 -6.61 -11.36 -3.39
C GLN A 75 -7.75 -10.80 -2.53
N THR A 76 -8.34 -11.62 -1.65
CA THR A 76 -9.37 -11.20 -0.68
C THR A 76 -8.80 -10.41 0.50
N ASP A 77 -7.50 -10.53 0.78
CA ASP A 77 -6.80 -9.77 1.80
C ASP A 77 -5.93 -8.69 1.17
N ARG A 78 -6.53 -7.51 1.01
CA ARG A 78 -5.91 -6.37 0.32
C ARG A 78 -5.09 -5.47 1.23
N GLY A 79 -5.01 -5.74 2.54
CA GLY A 79 -4.41 -4.80 3.51
C GLY A 79 -2.95 -4.45 3.21
N LEU A 80 -2.07 -5.45 3.10
CA LEU A 80 -0.67 -5.26 2.73
C LEU A 80 -0.52 -4.85 1.26
N ARG A 81 -1.28 -5.48 0.34
CA ARG A 81 -1.21 -5.19 -1.11
C ARG A 81 -1.52 -3.71 -1.40
N ASP A 82 -2.60 -3.19 -0.86
CA ASP A 82 -3.02 -1.79 -1.06
C ASP A 82 -2.05 -0.82 -0.39
N LEU A 83 -1.48 -1.17 0.77
CA LEU A 83 -0.43 -0.38 1.41
C LEU A 83 0.82 -0.29 0.53
N MET A 84 1.27 -1.41 -0.05
CA MET A 84 2.41 -1.44 -0.96
C MET A 84 2.15 -0.61 -2.22
N VAL A 85 0.96 -0.76 -2.83
CA VAL A 85 0.56 0.03 -4.00
C VAL A 85 0.53 1.52 -3.67
N HIS A 86 -0.02 1.90 -2.52
CA HIS A 86 -0.04 3.29 -2.08
C HIS A 86 1.36 3.87 -1.90
N ALA A 87 2.26 3.13 -1.24
CA ALA A 87 3.65 3.55 -1.06
C ALA A 87 4.38 3.69 -2.41
N ALA A 88 4.13 2.77 -3.35
CA ALA A 88 4.72 2.82 -4.67
C ALA A 88 4.24 4.02 -5.51
N CYS A 89 2.93 4.32 -5.46
CA CYS A 89 2.38 5.52 -6.11
C CYS A 89 2.93 6.81 -5.49
N ALA A 90 3.12 6.84 -4.17
CA ALA A 90 3.65 8.02 -3.49
C ALA A 90 5.13 8.29 -3.78
N ARG A 91 5.91 7.27 -4.14
CA ARG A 91 7.38 7.34 -4.33
C ARG A 91 7.85 6.80 -5.67
N THR A 92 7.04 6.96 -6.72
CA THR A 92 7.31 6.40 -8.05
C THR A 92 8.63 6.90 -8.64
N GLU A 93 9.01 8.16 -8.39
CA GLU A 93 10.28 8.73 -8.88
C GLU A 93 11.51 8.09 -8.22
N GLU A 94 11.40 7.65 -6.97
CA GLU A 94 12.49 6.98 -6.26
C GLU A 94 12.58 5.52 -6.70
N LEU A 95 11.44 4.85 -6.83
CA LEU A 95 11.38 3.45 -7.29
C LEU A 95 11.93 3.28 -8.70
N THR A 96 11.61 4.19 -9.62
CA THR A 96 12.09 4.10 -11.01
C THR A 96 13.60 4.28 -11.15
N LYS A 97 14.27 4.86 -10.15
CA LYS A 97 15.74 5.02 -10.08
C LYS A 97 16.45 3.84 -9.43
N SER A 98 15.74 2.99 -8.68
CA SER A 98 16.32 1.80 -8.06
C SER A 98 16.66 0.74 -9.12
N GLU A 99 17.81 0.08 -8.95
CA GLU A 99 18.23 -1.03 -9.81
C GLU A 99 17.31 -2.26 -9.70
N GLY A 100 16.62 -2.41 -8.57
CA GLY A 100 15.66 -3.49 -8.32
C GLY A 100 14.41 -3.38 -9.19
N TYR A 101 14.06 -2.18 -9.66
CA TYR A 101 12.80 -1.94 -10.35
C TYR A 101 12.71 -2.67 -11.68
N GLN A 102 13.82 -2.70 -12.44
CA GLN A 102 13.87 -3.41 -13.74
C GLN A 102 13.73 -4.93 -13.59
N LYS A 103 13.98 -5.46 -12.40
CA LYS A 103 13.91 -6.90 -12.09
C LYS A 103 12.58 -7.31 -11.46
N LEU A 104 11.66 -6.36 -11.26
CA LEU A 104 10.38 -6.63 -10.63
C LEU A 104 9.43 -7.34 -11.61
N ASP A 105 9.26 -8.65 -11.43
CA ASP A 105 8.40 -9.50 -12.27
C ASP A 105 7.09 -9.88 -11.59
N THR A 106 6.42 -8.90 -10.97
CA THR A 106 5.13 -9.13 -10.29
C THR A 106 4.00 -8.47 -11.08
N VAL A 107 3.49 -9.19 -12.07
CA VAL A 107 2.40 -8.73 -12.96
C VAL A 107 1.18 -8.25 -12.17
N GLU A 108 0.84 -8.91 -11.06
CA GLU A 108 -0.26 -8.50 -10.19
C GLU A 108 -0.02 -7.13 -9.55
N PHE A 109 1.19 -6.89 -9.03
CA PHE A 109 1.56 -5.60 -8.45
C PHE A 109 1.52 -4.50 -9.50
N THR A 110 2.10 -4.74 -10.67
CA THR A 110 2.07 -3.78 -11.78
C THR A 110 0.62 -3.47 -12.20
N ARG A 111 -0.25 -4.47 -12.25
CA ARG A 111 -1.69 -4.28 -12.52
C ARG A 111 -2.35 -3.42 -11.45
N ASP A 112 -2.11 -3.70 -10.17
CA ASP A 112 -2.70 -2.95 -9.06
C ASP A 112 -2.21 -1.49 -9.06
N VAL A 113 -0.93 -1.24 -9.33
CA VAL A 113 -0.35 0.11 -9.48
C VAL A 113 -0.96 0.85 -10.67
N ILE A 114 -1.02 0.23 -11.85
CA ILE A 114 -1.63 0.84 -13.05
C ILE A 114 -3.11 1.13 -12.81
N SER A 115 -3.83 0.22 -12.15
CA SER A 115 -5.25 0.42 -11.82
C SER A 115 -5.44 1.58 -10.86
N ARG A 116 -4.53 1.74 -9.89
CA ARG A 116 -4.55 2.84 -8.94
C ARG A 116 -4.24 4.17 -9.61
N ILE A 117 -3.20 4.25 -10.45
CA ILE A 117 -2.85 5.43 -11.24
C ILE A 117 -3.99 5.79 -12.19
N GLY A 118 -4.51 4.80 -12.93
CA GLY A 118 -5.69 4.95 -13.78
C GLY A 118 -6.91 5.45 -13.01
N GLY A 119 -7.06 5.10 -11.74
CA GLY A 119 -8.09 5.65 -10.85
C GLY A 119 -7.93 7.15 -10.58
N TYR A 120 -6.70 7.64 -10.40
CA TYR A 120 -6.41 9.07 -10.22
C TYR A 120 -6.77 9.93 -11.45
N HIS A 121 -6.72 9.36 -12.67
CA HIS A 121 -7.08 10.05 -13.92
C HIS A 121 -8.59 10.32 -14.10
N HIS A 122 -9.45 9.84 -13.22
CA HIS A 122 -10.90 10.01 -13.35
C HIS A 122 -11.49 10.93 -12.27
N ALA A 123 -10.67 11.72 -11.57
CA ALA A 123 -11.17 12.72 -10.65
C ALA A 123 -11.81 13.89 -11.41
N LYS A 124 -12.98 14.32 -10.94
CA LYS A 124 -13.71 15.49 -11.43
C LYS A 124 -13.31 16.71 -10.59
N VAL A 125 -13.06 17.86 -11.19
CA VAL A 125 -12.80 19.13 -10.49
C VAL A 125 -13.80 20.20 -10.92
N CYS A 126 -14.18 21.08 -9.98
CA CYS A 126 -14.90 22.29 -10.32
C CYS A 126 -13.93 23.44 -10.64
N LEU A 127 -14.00 24.00 -11.85
CA LEU A 127 -13.15 25.11 -12.29
C LEU A 127 -13.44 26.45 -11.57
N SER A 128 -14.58 26.57 -10.89
CA SER A 128 -14.95 27.81 -10.21
C SER A 128 -14.57 27.86 -8.74
N CYS A 129 -14.49 26.72 -8.05
CA CYS A 129 -14.18 26.66 -6.62
C CYS A 129 -13.04 25.71 -6.26
N GLY A 130 -12.51 24.94 -7.21
CA GLY A 130 -11.39 24.03 -7.01
C GLY A 130 -11.71 22.78 -6.19
N LEU A 131 -12.99 22.47 -5.97
CA LEU A 131 -13.41 21.24 -5.27
C LEU A 131 -13.13 19.99 -6.12
N PHE A 132 -12.56 18.97 -5.49
CA PHE A 132 -12.30 17.66 -6.08
C PHE A 132 -13.44 16.68 -5.77
N PHE A 133 -13.78 15.87 -6.75
CA PHE A 133 -14.84 14.86 -6.69
C PHE A 133 -14.27 13.52 -7.16
N GLU A 134 -14.48 12.47 -6.37
CA GLU A 134 -14.08 11.11 -6.73
C GLU A 134 -14.85 10.61 -7.96
N LYS A 135 -14.25 9.66 -8.71
CA LYS A 135 -14.79 9.09 -9.95
C LYS A 135 -16.24 8.60 -9.84
N ASP A 136 -16.62 8.11 -8.65
CA ASP A 136 -17.92 7.50 -8.39
C ASP A 136 -19.00 8.51 -7.96
N ALA A 137 -18.65 9.80 -7.89
CA ALA A 137 -19.63 10.85 -7.68
C ALA A 137 -20.53 10.97 -8.92
N GLN A 138 -21.79 10.55 -8.79
CA GLN A 138 -22.88 10.83 -9.75
C GLN A 138 -23.23 12.32 -9.88
N ALA A 139 -22.47 13.18 -9.20
CA ALA A 139 -22.52 14.61 -9.42
C ALA A 139 -21.87 14.93 -10.77
N ASP A 140 -22.64 15.53 -11.67
CA ASP A 140 -22.13 16.19 -12.88
C ASP A 140 -21.97 17.71 -12.68
N THR A 141 -22.48 18.22 -11.55
CA THR A 141 -22.38 19.62 -11.15
C THR A 141 -21.87 19.75 -9.73
N CYS A 142 -21.14 20.84 -9.47
CA CYS A 142 -20.67 21.17 -8.14
C CYS A 142 -21.85 21.56 -7.23
N HIS A 143 -21.98 20.90 -6.07
CA HIS A 143 -23.03 21.22 -5.08
C HIS A 143 -22.93 22.65 -4.52
N GLN A 144 -21.75 23.27 -4.60
CA GLN A 144 -21.48 24.61 -4.06
C GLN A 144 -21.69 25.73 -5.10
N CYS A 145 -21.48 25.44 -6.38
CA CYS A 145 -21.42 26.46 -7.44
C CYS A 145 -22.38 26.20 -8.60
N SER A 146 -23.03 25.03 -8.63
CA SER A 146 -23.90 24.56 -9.72
C SER A 146 -23.25 24.56 -11.12
N ILE A 147 -21.91 24.58 -11.18
CA ILE A 147 -21.11 24.55 -12.42
C ILE A 147 -20.73 23.10 -12.75
N GLU A 148 -20.67 22.78 -14.05
CA GLU A 148 -20.26 21.47 -14.55
C GLU A 148 -18.86 21.09 -14.06
N LEU A 149 -18.72 19.83 -13.68
CA LEU A 149 -17.45 19.25 -13.26
C LEU A 149 -16.64 18.79 -14.47
N TYR A 150 -15.36 19.11 -14.48
CA TYR A 150 -14.44 18.71 -15.54
C TYR A 150 -13.55 17.57 -15.07
N PHE A 151 -13.30 16.58 -15.93
CA PHE A 151 -12.26 15.60 -15.66
C PHE A 151 -10.90 16.27 -15.74
N ILE A 152 -10.10 16.10 -14.70
CA ILE A 152 -8.70 16.50 -14.73
C ILE A 152 -7.80 15.28 -14.61
N ASP A 153 -6.79 15.25 -15.47
CA ASP A 153 -5.63 14.40 -15.27
C ASP A 153 -4.87 14.89 -14.05
N VAL A 154 -5.02 14.19 -12.92
CA VAL A 154 -4.25 14.49 -11.71
C VAL A 154 -2.82 13.96 -11.90
N HIS A 155 -2.04 14.65 -12.72
CA HIS A 155 -0.60 14.50 -12.79
C HIS A 155 0.08 15.85 -12.60
N LYS A 156 0.91 15.92 -11.55
CA LYS A 156 1.91 16.93 -11.21
C LYS A 156 1.41 18.22 -10.56
N ALA A 157 1.62 18.29 -9.24
CA ALA A 157 2.24 19.46 -8.61
C ALA A 157 3.58 18.99 -8.02
#